data_AF-A0AAN6Y6E2-F1
#
_entry.id   AF-A0AAN6Y6E2-F1
#
_cell.length_a   1.000
_cell.length_b   1.000
_cell.length_c   1.000
_cell.angle_alpha   90.00
_cell.angle_beta   90.00
_cell.angle_gamma   90.00
#
_symmetry.space_group_name_H-M   'P 1'
#
loop_
_entity.id
_entity.type
_entity.pdbx_description
1 polymer ?
#
loop_
_entity_poly.entity_id
_entity_poly.type
_entity_poly.pdbx_seq_one_letter_code
_entity_poly.pdbx_strand_id
1 'polypeptide(L)' 'MTLVYNPAAYNNLPMLGDAGARFDTQKGEDLIDEFRELFQSHGLERTFGLVLNHRHFDMKSNERLV' A
#
# COMPACT_ATOMS: atom_id res chain seq x y z
N MET A 1 -24.90 0.13 -6.64
CA MET A 1 -24.19 -1.16 -6.83
C MET A 1 -23.24 -1.31 -5.66
N THR A 2 -23.54 -2.20 -4.71
CA THR A 2 -22.70 -2.40 -3.52
C THR A 2 -21.45 -3.18 -3.94
N LEU A 3 -20.26 -2.62 -3.73
CA LEU A 3 -19.00 -3.34 -3.95
C LEU A 3 -18.92 -4.50 -2.95
N VAL A 4 -19.01 -5.73 -3.45
CA VAL A 4 -18.77 -6.93 -2.66
C VAL A 4 -17.28 -7.02 -2.37
N TYR A 5 -16.90 -7.18 -1.11
CA TYR A 5 -15.51 -7.36 -0.71
C TYR A 5 -14.94 -8.62 -1.39
N ASN A 6 -13.78 -8.49 -2.05
CA ASN A 6 -13.11 -9.59 -2.73
C ASN A 6 -11.78 -9.91 -2.02
N PRO A 7 -11.70 -10.99 -1.22
CA PRO A 7 -10.48 -11.35 -0.51
C PRO A 7 -9.31 -11.68 -1.44
N ALA A 8 -9.60 -12.17 -2.65
CA ALA A 8 -8.57 -12.48 -3.63
C ALA A 8 -7.83 -11.22 -4.12
N ALA A 9 -8.46 -10.03 -4.08
CA ALA A 9 -7.78 -8.79 -4.45
C ALA A 9 -6.63 -8.45 -3.48
N TYR A 10 -6.82 -8.68 -2.18
CA TYR A 10 -5.76 -8.53 -1.19
C TYR A 10 -4.67 -9.60 -1.35
N ASN A 11 -5.05 -10.84 -1.70
CA ASN A 11 -4.09 -11.90 -1.99
C ASN A 11 -3.31 -11.69 -3.31
N ASN A 12 -3.60 -10.65 -4.07
CA ASN A 12 -2.76 -10.24 -5.20
C ASN A 12 -1.68 -9.22 -4.79
N LEU A 13 -1.72 -8.71 -3.55
CA LEU A 13 -0.67 -7.86 -3.02
C LEU A 13 0.60 -8.68 -2.73
N PRO A 14 1.80 -8.08 -2.88
CA PRO A 14 3.04 -8.73 -2.50
C PRO A 14 3.08 -9.01 -1.00
N MET A 15 3.78 -10.08 -0.59
CA MET A 15 4.08 -10.28 0.84
C MET A 15 4.90 -9.09 1.36
N LEU A 16 4.75 -8.75 2.63
CA LEU A 16 5.48 -7.64 3.28
C LEU A 16 7.00 -7.70 2.99
N GLY A 17 7.61 -8.88 3.12
CA GLY A 17 9.03 -9.06 2.84
C GLY A 17 9.40 -8.78 1.37
N ASP A 18 8.59 -9.25 0.43
CA ASP A 18 8.81 -9.02 -1.01
C ASP A 18 8.59 -7.56 -1.39
N ALA A 19 7.58 -6.91 -0.80
CA ALA A 19 7.28 -5.49 -1.01
C ALA A 19 8.44 -4.61 -0.53
N GLY A 20 8.96 -4.89 0.67
CA GLY A 20 10.13 -4.20 1.23
C GLY A 20 11.37 -4.41 0.37
N ALA A 21 11.69 -5.66 0.02
CA ALA A 21 12.85 -5.96 -0.83
C ALA A 21 12.77 -5.26 -2.20
N ARG A 22 11.57 -5.18 -2.80
CA ARG A 22 11.34 -4.45 -4.05
C ARG A 22 11.52 -2.94 -3.86
N PHE A 23 10.99 -2.39 -2.77
CA PHE A 23 11.15 -0.98 -2.44
C PHE A 23 12.64 -0.62 -2.34
N ASP A 24 13.42 -1.40 -1.59
CA ASP A 24 14.86 -1.18 -1.43
C ASP A 24 15.61 -1.34 -2.75
N THR A 25 15.29 -2.39 -3.54
CA THR A 25 15.95 -2.64 -4.83
C THR A 25 15.69 -1.52 -5.84
N GLN A 26 14.55 -0.84 -5.73
CA GLN A 26 14.16 0.27 -6.60
C GLN A 26 14.60 1.63 -6.07
N LYS A 27 15.34 1.68 -4.96
CA LYS A 27 15.69 2.92 -4.25
C LYS A 27 14.46 3.74 -3.90
N GLY A 28 13.43 3.08 -3.37
CA GLY A 28 12.15 3.71 -3.05
C GLY A 28 12.29 4.86 -2.05
N GLU A 29 13.35 4.89 -1.26
CA GLU A 29 13.72 6.00 -0.38
C GLU A 29 13.88 7.33 -1.14
N ASP A 30 14.41 7.29 -2.37
CA ASP A 30 14.60 8.49 -3.20
C ASP A 30 13.24 9.13 -3.57
N LEU A 31 12.16 8.32 -3.66
CA LEU A 31 10.81 8.80 -3.96
C LEU A 31 10.12 9.44 -2.74
N ILE A 32 10.55 9.11 -1.52
CA ILE A 32 9.88 9.61 -0.30
C ILE A 32 10.03 11.12 -0.18
N ASP A 33 11.16 11.68 -0.60
CA ASP A 33 11.38 13.12 -0.56
C ASP A 33 10.50 13.86 -1.59
N GLU A 34 10.30 13.30 -2.77
CA GLU A 34 9.38 13.84 -3.78
C GLU A 34 7.92 13.86 -3.27
N PHE A 35 7.48 12.76 -2.66
CA PHE A 35 6.13 12.71 -2.07
C PHE A 35 5.99 13.63 -0.87
N ARG A 36 7.02 13.75 -0.03
CA ARG A 36 7.02 14.68 1.11
C ARG A 36 6.83 16.11 0.61
N GLU A 37 7.59 16.54 -0.39
CA GLU A 37 7.47 17.87 -0.96
C GLU A 37 6.07 18.10 -1.53
N LEU A 38 5.54 17.16 -2.33
CA LEU A 38 4.19 17.23 -2.87
C LEU A 38 3.13 17.39 -1.76
N PHE A 39 3.24 16.59 -0.69
CA PHE A 39 2.28 16.62 0.41
C PHE A 39 2.36 17.94 1.18
N GLN A 40 3.56 18.42 1.51
CA GLN A 40 3.75 19.62 2.31
C GLN A 40 3.44 20.90 1.53
N SER A 41 3.89 21.00 0.28
CA SER A 41 3.68 22.18 -0.58
C SER A 41 2.21 22.45 -0.88
N HIS A 42 1.37 21.42 -0.84
CA HIS A 42 -0.06 21.51 -1.09
C HIS A 42 -0.95 21.27 0.14
N GLY A 43 -0.37 21.09 1.34
CA GLY A 43 -1.12 20.86 2.58
C GLY A 43 -1.99 19.60 2.55
N LEU A 44 -1.51 18.54 1.88
CA LEU A 44 -2.27 17.33 1.59
C LEU A 44 -2.13 16.24 2.67
N GLU A 45 -1.26 16.41 3.65
CA GLU A 45 -0.92 15.41 4.66
C GLU A 45 -2.09 15.02 5.57
N ARG A 46 -3.12 15.86 5.65
CA ARG A 46 -4.38 15.58 6.37
C ARG A 46 -5.50 15.07 5.48
N THR A 47 -5.29 15.08 4.16
CA THR A 47 -6.30 14.73 3.16
C THR A 47 -6.01 13.36 2.53
N PHE A 48 -4.73 13.10 2.24
CA PHE A 48 -4.27 11.87 1.61
C PHE A 48 -3.24 11.16 2.48
N GLY A 49 -3.14 9.84 2.31
CA GLY A 49 -2.12 9.01 2.92
C GLY A 49 -1.26 8.33 1.84
N LEU A 50 0.01 8.11 2.15
CA LEU A 50 0.92 7.33 1.34
C LEU A 50 1.17 5.98 2.04
N VAL A 51 1.06 4.88 1.31
CA VAL A 51 1.28 3.54 1.85
C VAL A 51 2.00 2.67 0.81
N LEU A 52 2.97 1.87 1.28
CA LEU A 52 3.53 0.79 0.49
C LEU A 52 2.53 -0.37 0.50
N ASN A 53 1.92 -0.72 -0.63
CA ASN A 53 0.92 -1.78 -0.69
C ASN A 53 1.55 -3.17 -0.49
N HIS A 54 1.05 -3.92 0.50
CA HIS A 54 1.52 -5.27 0.83
C HIS A 54 0.47 -6.06 1.61
N ARG A 55 0.65 -7.39 1.71
CA ARG A 55 -0.11 -8.28 2.59
C ARG A 55 0.80 -8.94 3.63
N HIS A 56 0.23 -9.28 4.78
CA HIS A 56 0.93 -9.98 5.86
C HIS A 56 0.67 -11.49 5.85
N PHE A 57 -0.45 -11.91 5.26
CA PHE A 57 -0.95 -13.27 5.20
C PHE A 57 -1.91 -13.44 4.01
N ASP A 58 -2.32 -14.67 3.72
CA ASP A 58 -3.37 -14.98 2.76
C ASP A 58 -4.73 -15.02 3.45
N MET A 59 -5.75 -14.41 2.83
CA MET A 59 -7.14 -14.55 3.25
C MET A 59 -7.84 -15.69 2.54
N LYS A 60 -8.71 -16.40 3.26
CA LYS A 60 -9.69 -17.31 2.69
C LYS A 60 -10.81 -16.53 1.99
N SER A 61 -11.58 -17.22 1.15
CA SER A 61 -12.69 -16.62 0.38
C SER A 61 -13.82 -16.06 1.25
N ASN A 62 -13.89 -16.44 2.53
CA ASN A 62 -14.90 -16.00 3.48
C ASN A 62 -14.36 -15.04 4.55
N GLU A 63 -13.10 -14.59 4.44
CA GLU A 63 -12.46 -13.68 5.40
C GLU A 63 -12.47 -12.23 4.90
N ARG A 64 -12.43 -11.27 5.83
CA ARG A 64 -12.33 -9.84 5.53
C ARG A 64 -11.38 -9.17 6.51
N LEU A 65 -10.54 -8.28 5.99
CA LEU A 65 -9.69 -7.41 6.79
C LEU A 65 -10.55 -6.28 7.39
N VAL A 66 -10.52 -6.12 8.72
CA VAL A 66 -11.27 -5.10 9.48
C VAL A 66 -10.34 -4.23 10.31
#